data_AF-A0A511YFX2-F1
#
_entry.id   AF-A0A511YFX2-F1
#
_cell.length_a   1.000
_cell.length_b   1.000
_cell.length_c   1.000
_cell.angle_alpha   90.00
_cell.angle_beta   90.00
_cell.angle_gamma   90.00
#
_symmetry.space_group_name_H-M   'P 1'
#
loop_
_entity.id
_entity.type
_entity.pdbx_description
1 polymer ?
#
loop_
_entity_poly.entity_id
_entity_poly.type
_entity_poly.pdbx_seq_one_letter_code
_entity_poly.pdbx_strand_id
1 'polypeptide(L)'
;MDEIKSKSYTLRTENDSWLGQIVLTSDGMFASVTDYGNLSFGWRHTGYDDFRQFILSLNVEYFGGKMYQGNTYILYSKKCENACMRFAQKILPALQEALKEDIINNPKF
;
A
#
# COMPACT_ATOMS: atom_id res chain seq x y z
N MET A 1 -22.69 11.59 1.47
CA MET A 1 -21.34 10.98 1.48
C MET A 1 -21.49 9.69 2.21
N ASP A 2 -21.19 8.58 1.54
CA ASP A 2 -21.17 7.27 2.20
C ASP A 2 -20.06 7.25 3.26
N GLU A 3 -20.26 6.45 4.31
CA GLU A 3 -19.27 6.27 5.38
C GLU A 3 -17.96 5.70 4.82
N ILE A 4 -16.84 6.39 5.07
CA ILE A 4 -15.52 5.91 4.69
C ILE A 4 -15.02 4.96 5.77
N LYS A 5 -14.73 3.72 5.39
CA LYS A 5 -14.18 2.71 6.27
C LYS A 5 -12.66 2.69 6.17
N SER A 6 -12.02 2.26 7.25
CA SER A 6 -10.57 2.08 7.28
C SER A 6 -10.20 0.77 7.96
N LYS A 7 -9.14 0.11 7.48
CA LYS A 7 -8.59 -1.08 8.12
C LYS A 7 -7.07 -1.03 8.17
N SER A 8 -6.52 -1.49 9.29
CA SER A 8 -5.09 -1.62 9.51
C SER A 8 -4.65 -3.06 9.28
N TYR A 9 -3.51 -3.22 8.63
CA TYR A 9 -2.83 -4.49 8.35
C TYR A 9 -1.43 -4.44 8.95
N THR A 10 -1.11 -5.39 9.82
CA THR A 10 0.25 -5.56 10.33
C THR A 10 0.95 -6.59 9.46
N LEU A 11 1.99 -6.17 8.76
CA LEU A 11 2.78 -7.01 7.88
C LEU A 11 3.96 -7.61 8.64
N ARG A 12 4.25 -8.86 8.31
CA ARG A 12 5.36 -9.64 8.86
C ARG A 12 6.23 -10.17 7.73
N THR A 13 7.49 -10.41 8.01
CA THR A 13 8.39 -11.14 7.10
C THR A 13 8.08 -12.64 7.16
N GLU A 14 8.66 -13.43 6.25
CA GLU A 14 8.57 -14.90 6.28
C GLU A 14 9.08 -15.51 7.60
N ASN A 15 9.96 -14.81 8.32
CA ASN A 15 10.51 -15.21 9.62
C ASN A 15 9.74 -14.62 10.81
N ASP A 16 8.52 -14.10 10.59
CA ASP A 16 7.65 -13.48 11.61
C ASP A 16 8.19 -12.19 12.27
N SER A 17 9.25 -11.60 11.71
CA SER A 17 9.69 -10.26 12.11
C SER A 17 8.69 -9.21 11.64
N TRP A 18 8.53 -8.13 12.42
CA TRP A 18 7.73 -6.98 11.99
C TRP A 18 8.29 -6.38 10.71
N LEU A 19 7.42 -6.08 9.74
CA LEU A 19 7.79 -5.46 8.46
C LEU A 19 7.17 -4.07 8.31
N GLY A 20 5.95 -3.90 8.84
CA GLY A 20 5.27 -2.63 8.77
C GLY A 20 3.80 -2.70 9.19
N GLN A 21 3.19 -1.53 9.27
CA GLN A 21 1.76 -1.36 9.44
C GLN A 21 1.22 -0.53 8.28
N ILE A 22 0.16 -1.01 7.65
CA ILE A 22 -0.51 -0.37 6.51
C ILE A 22 -1.95 -0.06 6.89
N VAL A 23 -2.42 1.13 6.53
CA VAL A 23 -3.84 1.50 6.63
C VAL A 23 -4.38 1.71 5.22
N LEU A 24 -5.49 1.03 4.91
CA LEU A 24 -6.28 1.27 3.71
C LEU A 24 -7.63 1.88 4.09
N THR A 25 -8.15 2.74 3.23
CA THR A 25 -9.53 3.25 3.33
C THR A 25 -10.37 2.84 2.12
N SER A 26 -11.69 2.78 2.30
CA SER A 26 -12.61 2.44 1.22
C SER A 26 -12.65 3.47 0.09
N ASP A 27 -12.21 4.71 0.34
CA ASP A 27 -12.12 5.79 -0.67
C ASP A 27 -10.77 5.85 -1.41
N GLY A 28 -9.90 4.86 -1.22
CA GLY A 28 -8.67 4.70 -2.01
C GLY A 28 -7.40 5.30 -1.41
N MET A 29 -7.38 5.58 -0.10
CA MET A 29 -6.16 6.00 0.58
C MET A 29 -5.33 4.81 1.05
N PHE A 30 -4.03 4.89 0.81
CA PHE A 30 -2.99 4.05 1.40
C PHE A 30 -2.11 4.90 2.31
N ALA A 31 -1.78 4.39 3.51
CA ALA A 31 -0.77 4.95 4.39
C ALA A 31 0.05 3.84 5.05
N SER A 32 1.33 4.08 5.31
CA SER A 32 2.23 3.07 5.87
C SER A 32 3.22 3.62 6.89
N VAL A 33 3.56 2.77 7.86
CA VAL A 33 4.73 2.91 8.73
C VAL A 33 5.53 1.61 8.64
N THR A 34 6.75 1.65 8.11
CA THR A 34 7.51 0.43 7.78
C THR A 34 9.01 0.62 8.00
N ASP A 35 9.75 -0.49 8.05
CA ASP A 35 11.23 -0.47 8.08
C ASP A 35 11.85 0.17 6.83
N TYR A 36 11.08 0.29 5.74
CA TYR A 36 11.53 0.84 4.45
C TYR A 36 11.05 2.26 4.20
N GLY A 37 10.38 2.88 5.18
CA GLY A 37 9.88 4.25 5.11
C GLY A 37 8.40 4.38 5.45
N ASN A 38 7.97 5.64 5.62
CA ASN A 38 6.60 6.00 5.94
C ASN A 38 6.04 6.80 4.76
N LEU A 39 5.10 6.21 4.03
CA LEU A 39 4.63 6.73 2.75
C LEU A 39 3.10 6.68 2.73
N SER A 40 2.50 7.58 1.97
CA SER A 40 1.07 7.58 1.75
C SER A 40 0.75 8.03 0.33
N PHE A 41 -0.35 7.54 -0.21
CA PHE A 41 -0.86 7.94 -1.51
C PHE A 41 -2.37 7.73 -1.58
N GLY A 42 -3.08 8.67 -2.21
CA GLY A 42 -4.52 8.56 -2.45
C GLY A 42 -4.81 8.33 -3.92
N TRP A 43 -5.42 7.19 -4.25
CA TRP A 43 -5.99 6.95 -5.58
C TRP A 43 -7.46 7.36 -5.59
N ARG A 44 -7.82 8.27 -6.49
CA ARG A 44 -9.22 8.76 -6.61
C ARG A 44 -10.04 8.00 -7.64
N HIS A 45 -9.37 7.29 -8.56
CA HIS A 45 -9.99 6.49 -9.59
C HIS A 45 -9.18 5.22 -9.81
N THR A 46 -9.69 4.10 -9.30
CA THR A 46 -9.02 2.78 -9.38
C THR A 46 -9.64 1.89 -10.44
N GLY A 47 -10.92 2.07 -10.76
CA GLY A 47 -11.70 1.18 -11.62
C GLY A 47 -12.16 -0.11 -10.92
N TYR A 48 -12.04 -0.17 -9.60
CA TYR A 48 -12.48 -1.31 -8.77
C TYR A 48 -13.46 -0.83 -7.70
N ASP A 49 -14.49 -1.63 -7.42
CA ASP A 49 -15.45 -1.38 -6.35
C ASP A 49 -14.84 -1.58 -4.95
N ASP A 50 -13.85 -2.47 -4.84
CA ASP A 50 -13.09 -2.72 -3.62
C ASP A 50 -11.63 -2.30 -3.81
N PHE A 51 -11.16 -1.36 -2.99
CA PHE A 51 -9.80 -0.84 -3.08
C PHE A 51 -8.72 -1.92 -2.87
N ARG A 52 -9.01 -2.97 -2.10
CA ARG A 52 -8.08 -4.09 -1.88
C ARG A 52 -7.81 -4.85 -3.19
N GLN A 53 -8.83 -5.01 -4.04
CA GLN A 53 -8.70 -5.65 -5.36
C GLN A 53 -7.80 -4.83 -6.29
N PHE A 54 -7.90 -3.50 -6.20
CA PHE A 54 -6.97 -2.62 -6.91
C PHE A 54 -5.53 -2.83 -6.46
N ILE A 55 -5.26 -2.88 -5.15
CA ILE A 55 -3.89 -3.13 -4.65
C ILE A 55 -3.37 -4.52 -5.09
N LEU A 56 -4.24 -5.54 -5.11
CA LEU A 56 -3.89 -6.88 -5.61
C LEU A 56 -3.51 -6.91 -7.10
N SER A 57 -4.00 -5.96 -7.92
CA SER A 57 -3.69 -5.91 -9.34
C SER A 57 -2.41 -5.13 -9.67
N LEU A 58 -1.83 -4.42 -8.70
CA LEU A 58 -0.64 -3.61 -8.92
C LEU A 58 0.62 -4.44 -9.08
N ASN A 59 1.53 -3.98 -9.94
CA ASN A 59 2.92 -4.39 -9.96
C ASN A 59 3.80 -3.45 -9.13
N VAL A 60 5.02 -3.91 -8.86
CA VAL A 60 5.99 -3.21 -8.01
C VAL A 60 6.41 -1.88 -8.62
N GLU A 61 6.58 -1.81 -9.95
CA GLU A 61 7.00 -0.63 -10.69
C GLU A 61 5.98 0.51 -10.56
N TYR A 62 4.71 0.20 -10.80
CA TYR A 62 3.62 1.16 -10.69
C TYR A 62 3.46 1.64 -9.24
N PHE A 63 3.43 0.71 -8.29
CA PHE A 63 3.24 1.04 -6.88
C PHE A 63 4.40 1.89 -6.35
N GLY A 64 5.65 1.51 -6.61
CA GLY A 64 6.84 2.29 -6.23
C GLY A 64 6.88 3.66 -6.89
N GLY A 65 6.47 3.74 -8.17
CA GLY A 65 6.31 5.00 -8.87
C GLY A 65 5.29 5.93 -8.20
N LYS A 66 4.17 5.41 -7.70
CA LYS A 66 3.17 6.20 -6.96
C LYS A 66 3.67 6.67 -5.59
N MET A 67 4.38 5.81 -4.87
CA MET A 67 5.03 6.20 -3.62
C MET A 67 6.03 7.34 -3.83
N TYR A 68 6.79 7.31 -4.94
CA TYR A 68 7.67 8.41 -5.30
C TYR A 68 6.86 9.66 -5.69
N GLN A 69 5.89 9.55 -6.60
CA GLN A 69 5.05 10.66 -7.07
C GLN A 69 4.34 11.39 -5.94
N GLY A 70 3.88 10.69 -4.89
CA GLY A 70 3.26 11.31 -3.72
C GLY A 70 4.21 12.21 -2.91
N ASN A 71 5.53 12.03 -3.07
CA ASN A 71 6.56 12.70 -2.29
C ASN A 71 7.49 13.59 -3.14
N THR A 72 7.32 13.64 -4.47
CA THR A 72 8.22 14.37 -5.38
C THR A 72 8.31 15.86 -5.07
N TYR A 73 7.24 16.47 -4.54
CA TYR A 73 7.23 17.88 -4.16
C TYR A 73 8.23 18.19 -3.02
N ILE A 74 8.53 17.21 -2.17
CA ILE A 74 9.39 17.37 -0.99
C ILE A 74 10.78 16.78 -1.24
N LEU A 75 10.86 15.64 -1.93
CA LEU A 75 12.06 14.80 -2.00
C LEU A 75 12.44 14.43 -3.44
N TYR A 76 12.53 15.43 -4.34
CA TYR A 76 12.90 15.24 -5.75
C TYR A 76 14.37 14.80 -5.89
N SER A 77 14.62 13.47 -5.91
CA SER A 77 15.93 12.92 -6.27
C SER A 77 15.83 11.46 -6.73
N LYS A 78 16.79 11.03 -7.57
CA LYS A 78 16.91 9.63 -8.00
C LYS A 78 17.13 8.67 -6.83
N LYS A 79 17.76 9.13 -5.75
CA LYS A 79 17.94 8.34 -4.53
C LYS A 79 16.60 8.03 -3.85
N CYS A 80 15.69 8.99 -3.83
CA CYS A 80 14.35 8.83 -3.27
C CYS A 80 13.48 7.92 -4.12
N GLU A 81 13.57 8.03 -5.45
CA GLU A 81 12.90 7.11 -6.36
C GLU A 81 13.36 5.65 -6.13
N ASN A 82 14.68 5.43 -6.04
CA ASN A 82 15.23 4.10 -5.75
C ASN A 82 14.82 3.58 -4.36
N ALA A 83 14.67 4.46 -3.36
CA ALA A 83 14.16 4.10 -2.04
C ALA A 83 12.69 3.66 -2.10
N CYS A 84 11.83 4.37 -2.85
CA CYS A 84 10.44 4.01 -3.06
C CYS A 84 10.30 2.67 -3.82
N MET A 85 11.21 2.39 -4.75
CA MET A 85 11.26 1.09 -5.43
C MET A 85 11.63 -0.05 -4.47
N ARG A 86 12.62 0.15 -3.59
CA ARG A 86 12.96 -0.85 -2.55
C ARG A 86 11.81 -1.06 -1.57
N PHE A 87 11.14 0.01 -1.16
CA PHE A 87 9.92 -0.07 -0.37
C PHE A 87 8.87 -0.93 -1.08
N ALA A 88 8.56 -0.65 -2.35
CA ALA A 88 7.57 -1.40 -3.12
C ALA A 88 7.89 -2.89 -3.23
N GLN A 89 9.16 -3.24 -3.49
CA GLN A 89 9.63 -4.63 -3.58
C GLN A 89 9.42 -5.42 -2.28
N LYS A 90 9.42 -4.75 -1.13
CA LYS A 90 9.30 -5.39 0.19
C LYS A 90 7.88 -5.39 0.71
N ILE A 91 7.17 -4.28 0.52
CA ILE A 91 5.86 -4.07 1.13
C ILE A 91 4.72 -4.62 0.27
N LEU A 92 4.77 -4.42 -1.06
CA LEU A 92 3.64 -4.80 -1.91
C LEU A 92 3.34 -6.31 -1.87
N PRO A 93 4.33 -7.23 -1.99
CA PRO A 93 4.04 -8.66 -1.93
C PRO A 93 3.44 -9.09 -0.59
N ALA A 94 4.02 -8.64 0.53
CA ALA A 94 3.52 -8.95 1.86
C ALA A 94 2.10 -8.41 2.11
N LEU A 95 1.82 -7.19 1.62
CA LEU A 95 0.48 -6.63 1.69
C LEU A 95 -0.51 -7.43 0.82
N GLN A 96 -0.12 -7.83 -0.39
CA GLN A 96 -0.99 -8.58 -1.29
C GLN A 96 -1.37 -9.94 -0.68
N GLU A 97 -0.46 -10.64 0.01
CA GLU A 97 -0.82 -11.86 0.73
C GLU A 97 -1.83 -11.59 1.85
N ALA A 98 -1.60 -10.57 2.68
CA ALA A 98 -2.53 -10.19 3.75
C ALA A 98 -3.93 -9.83 3.20
N LEU A 99 -3.99 -9.17 2.03
CA LEU A 99 -5.26 -8.78 1.40
C LEU A 99 -6.00 -9.97 0.78
N LYS A 100 -5.29 -10.97 0.23
CA LYS A 100 -5.93 -12.21 -0.26
C LYS A 100 -6.67 -12.91 0.86
N GLU A 101 -6.03 -13.07 2.02
CA GLU A 101 -6.66 -13.65 3.22
C GLU A 101 -7.83 -12.78 3.71
N ASP A 102 -7.65 -11.47 3.72
CA ASP A 102 -8.67 -10.54 4.19
C ASP A 102 -9.92 -10.53 3.31
N ILE A 103 -9.79 -10.65 2.00
CA ILE A 103 -10.94 -10.72 1.08
C ILE A 103 -11.75 -12.00 1.30
N ILE A 104 -11.08 -13.13 1.57
CA ILE A 104 -11.74 -14.40 1.87
C ILE A 104 -12.53 -14.30 3.17
N ASN A 105 -11.92 -13.73 4.22
CA ASN A 105 -12.51 -13.66 5.55
C ASN A 105 -13.50 -12.49 5.72
N ASN A 106 -13.29 -11.40 4.99
CA ASN A 106 -14.06 -10.16 5.05
C ASN A 106 -14.39 -9.68 3.63
N PRO A 107 -15.38 -10.27 2.95
CA PRO A 107 -15.66 -9.98 1.53
C PRO A 107 -16.25 -8.58 1.29
N LYS A 108 -16.68 -7.86 2.33
CA LYS A 108 -17.18 -6.48 2.24
C LYS A 108 -16.22 -5.55 2.98
N PHE A 109 -15.46 -4.77 2.22
CA PHE A 109 -14.64 -3.68 2.73
C PHE A 109 -15.41 -2.37 2.78
#